data_AF-A1RRX3-F1
#
_entry.id   AF-A1RRX3-F1
#
_cell.length_a   1.000
_cell.length_b   1.000
_cell.length_c   1.000
_cell.angle_alpha   90.00
_cell.angle_beta   90.00
_cell.angle_gamma   90.00
#
_symmetry.space_group_name_H-M   'P 1'
#
loop_
_entity.id
_entity.type
_entity.pdbx_description
1 polymer ?
#
loop_
_entity_poly.entity_id
_entity_poly.type
_entity_poly.pdbx_seq_one_letter_code
_entity_poly.pdbx_strand_id
1 'polypeptide(L)'
;MESVLLIREFEKGPYELVEILRFEKGRRYIYRLLANDREYFVHIVVLGNVMYIELWHPGYAIPLLIFRISRVEELTRVFTLLKSLTGG
;
A
#
# COMPACT_ATOMS: atom_id res chain seq x y z
N MET A 1 -0.22 15.41 -3.82
CA MET A 1 -0.71 14.76 -2.59
C MET A 1 0.51 14.38 -1.77
N GLU A 2 0.62 14.86 -0.53
CA GLU A 2 1.80 14.56 0.30
C GLU A 2 1.79 13.09 0.69
N SER A 3 2.85 12.36 0.34
CA SER A 3 3.07 10.96 0.74
C SER A 3 2.94 10.73 2.25
N VAL A 4 3.18 11.78 3.05
CA VAL A 4 3.03 11.80 4.51
C VAL A 4 1.59 11.53 4.96
N LEU A 5 0.59 12.08 4.27
CA LEU A 5 -0.82 11.85 4.63
C LEU A 5 -1.20 10.39 4.42
N LEU A 6 -0.68 9.77 3.36
CA LEU A 6 -0.96 8.38 3.01
C LEU A 6 -0.35 7.41 4.03
N ILE A 7 0.91 7.64 4.40
CA ILE A 7 1.61 6.87 5.44
C ILE A 7 0.82 6.93 6.75
N ARG A 8 0.34 8.11 7.14
CA ARG A 8 -0.48 8.28 8.35
C ARG A 8 -1.81 7.52 8.30
N GLU A 9 -2.44 7.41 7.14
CA GLU A 9 -3.67 6.63 7.00
C GLU A 9 -3.40 5.12 7.11
N PHE A 10 -2.27 4.64 6.59
CA PHE A 10 -1.85 3.26 6.78
C PHE A 10 -1.47 2.96 8.25
N GLU A 11 -0.80 3.89 8.94
CA GLU A 11 -0.49 3.77 10.37
C GLU A 11 -1.74 3.68 11.27
N LYS A 12 -2.90 4.15 10.81
CA LYS A 12 -4.18 4.04 11.55
C LYS A 12 -4.93 2.72 11.32
N GLY A 13 -4.55 1.96 10.29
CA GLY A 13 -5.24 0.73 9.91
C GLY A 13 -4.61 -0.53 10.52
N PRO A 14 -5.08 -1.73 10.12
CA PRO A 14 -4.50 -3.01 10.53
C PRO A 14 -3.18 -3.32 9.79
N TYR A 15 -2.44 -2.28 9.39
CA TYR A 15 -1.25 -2.40 8.56
C TYR A 15 0.00 -2.22 9.43
N GLU A 16 0.89 -3.18 9.38
CA GLU A 16 2.17 -3.12 10.11
C GLU A 16 3.29 -2.73 9.14
N LEU A 17 3.98 -1.63 9.39
CA LEU A 17 5.14 -1.26 8.59
C LEU A 17 6.29 -2.23 8.86
N VAL A 18 6.68 -3.00 7.85
CA VAL A 18 7.74 -4.02 7.95
C VAL A 18 9.07 -3.46 7.46
N GLU A 19 9.05 -2.69 6.37
CA GLU A 19 10.28 -2.23 5.73
C GLU A 19 10.11 -0.89 5.00
N ILE A 20 11.19 -0.12 4.96
CA ILE A 20 11.32 1.07 4.12
C ILE A 20 12.58 0.92 3.25
N LEU A 21 12.38 0.86 1.94
CA LEU A 21 13.46 0.86 0.96
C LEU A 21 13.62 2.27 0.38
N ARG A 22 14.85 2.76 0.32
CA ARG A 22 15.19 4.05 -0.32
C ARG A 22 15.96 3.77 -1.61
N PHE A 23 15.60 4.51 -2.66
CA PHE A 23 16.30 4.46 -3.95
C PHE A 23 16.44 5.88 -4.51
N GLU A 24 17.27 6.04 -5.54
CA GLU A 24 17.76 7.33 -6.03
C GLU A 24 16.66 8.39 -6.25
N LYS A 25 15.46 7.97 -6.66
CA LYS A 25 14.33 8.86 -6.98
C LYS A 25 13.08 8.60 -6.16
N GLY A 26 13.19 7.90 -5.03
CA GLY A 26 12.00 7.52 -4.30
C GLY A 26 12.18 6.63 -3.09
N ARG A 27 11.03 6.18 -2.59
CA ARG A 27 10.93 5.28 -1.44
C ARG A 27 9.82 4.27 -1.65
N ARG A 28 10.02 3.06 -1.14
CA ARG A 28 9.00 2.03 -1.03
C ARG A 28 8.77 1.74 0.46
N TYR A 29 7.53 1.85 0.89
CA TYR A 29 7.08 1.48 2.24
C TYR A 29 6.31 0.18 2.11
N ILE A 30 6.72 -0.84 2.87
CA ILE A 30 6.14 -2.17 2.81
C ILE A 30 5.35 -2.39 4.09
N TYR A 31 4.04 -2.53 3.95
CA TYR A 31 3.15 -2.83 5.05
C TYR A 31 2.65 -4.26 4.95
N ARG A 32 2.66 -4.99 6.06
CA ARG A 32 1.98 -6.27 6.20
C ARG A 32 0.51 -6.04 6.53
N LEU A 33 -0.36 -6.79 5.88
CA LEU A 33 -1.80 -6.84 6.11
C LEU A 33 -2.21 -8.29 6.41
N LEU A 34 -2.65 -8.54 7.63
CA LEU A 34 -3.28 -9.81 8.00
C LEU A 34 -4.78 -9.72 7.75
N ALA A 35 -5.30 -10.62 6.91
CA ALA A 35 -6.68 -10.65 6.45
C ALA A 35 -7.25 -12.06 6.66
N ASN A 36 -7.90 -12.29 7.80
CA ASN A 36 -8.30 -13.62 8.28
C ASN A 36 -7.08 -14.56 8.34
N ASP A 37 -7.13 -15.70 7.64
CA ASP A 37 -6.03 -16.67 7.54
C ASP A 37 -5.05 -16.37 6.38
N ARG A 38 -5.13 -15.18 5.78
CA ARG A 38 -4.28 -14.78 4.65
C ARG A 38 -3.39 -13.60 5.01
N GLU A 39 -2.17 -13.63 4.50
CA GLU A 39 -1.22 -12.53 4.60
C GLU A 39 -1.07 -11.88 3.23
N TYR A 40 -1.13 -10.55 3.22
CA TYR A 40 -0.82 -9.72 2.07
C TYR A 40 0.19 -8.65 2.45
N PHE A 41 0.84 -8.09 1.43
CA PHE A 41 1.72 -6.95 1.59
C PHE A 41 1.22 -5.80 0.73
N VAL A 42 1.16 -4.61 1.32
CA VAL A 42 0.82 -3.37 0.60
C VAL A 42 2.09 -2.56 0.46
N HIS A 43 2.55 -2.38 -0.77
CA HIS A 43 3.72 -1.56 -1.05
C HIS A 43 3.27 -0.19 -1.52
N ILE A 44 3.68 0.85 -0.81
CA ILE A 44 3.50 2.23 -1.22
C ILE A 44 4.80 2.70 -1.85
N VAL A 45 4.79 2.91 -3.16
CA VAL A 45 5.96 3.32 -3.93
C VAL A 45 5.81 4.78 -4.32
N VAL A 46 6.66 5.64 -3.78
CA VAL A 46 6.77 7.05 -4.14
C VAL A 46 7.97 7.20 -5.07
N LEU A 47 7.73 7.53 -6.34
CA LEU A 47 8.75 7.70 -7.37
C LEU A 47 8.61 9.09 -8.01
N GLY A 48 9.52 10.01 -7.67
CA GLY A 48 9.38 11.42 -8.03
C GLY A 48 8.05 12.00 -7.52
N ASN A 49 7.21 12.46 -8.45
CA ASN A 49 5.88 13.02 -8.14
C ASN A 49 4.74 12.02 -8.32
N VAL A 50 5.05 10.75 -8.61
CA VAL A 50 4.06 9.70 -8.83
C VAL A 50 4.07 8.75 -7.65
N MET A 51 2.88 8.28 -7.29
CA MET A 51 2.69 7.30 -6.24
C MET A 51 1.98 6.08 -6.78
N TYR A 52 2.44 4.91 -6.35
CA TYR A 52 1.80 3.64 -6.63
C TYR A 52 1.48 2.92 -5.31
N ILE A 53 0.36 2.22 -5.30
CA ILE A 53 0.03 1.25 -4.28
C ILE A 53 -0.04 -0.12 -4.97
N GLU A 54 0.81 -1.04 -4.53
CA GLU A 54 0.86 -2.41 -5.03
C GLU A 54 0.35 -3.35 -3.95
N LEU A 55 -0.53 -4.28 -4.31
CA LEU A 55 -0.96 -5.36 -3.44
C LEU A 55 -0.22 -6.64 -3.82
N TRP A 56 0.41 -7.27 -2.85
CA TRP A 56 1.24 -8.45 -3.01
C TRP A 56 0.72 -9.60 -2.16
N HIS A 57 0.85 -10.82 -2.67
CA HIS A 57 0.68 -12.04 -1.89
C HIS A 57 2.05 -12.75 -1.84
N PRO A 58 2.46 -13.29 -0.68
CA PRO A 58 3.82 -13.82 -0.48
C PRO A 58 4.20 -14.94 -1.47
N GLY A 59 3.20 -15.69 -1.96
CA GLY A 59 3.40 -16.75 -2.96
C GLY A 59 3.59 -16.29 -4.41
N TYR A 60 3.57 -14.98 -4.72
CA TYR A 60 3.65 -14.47 -6.09
C TYR A 60 4.89 -13.59 -6.30
N ALA A 61 5.52 -13.72 -7.48
CA ALA A 61 6.66 -12.89 -7.89
C ALA A 61 6.25 -11.54 -8.51
N ILE A 62 4.95 -11.28 -8.67
CA ILE A 62 4.37 -10.06 -9.24
C ILE A 62 3.23 -9.56 -8.34
N PRO A 63 2.94 -8.23 -8.34
CA PRO A 63 1.82 -7.71 -7.59
C PRO A 63 0.50 -8.20 -8.20
N LEU A 64 -0.46 -8.50 -7.32
CA LEU A 64 -1.82 -8.86 -7.70
C LEU A 64 -2.57 -7.66 -8.31
N LEU A 65 -2.35 -6.48 -7.74
CA LEU A 65 -2.97 -5.22 -8.17
C LEU A 65 -1.97 -4.09 -8.06
N ILE A 66 -2.04 -3.15 -9.00
CA ILE A 66 -1.25 -1.91 -8.98
C ILE A 66 -2.19 -0.74 -9.22
N PHE A 67 -2.15 0.23 -8.32
CA PHE A 67 -2.91 1.48 -8.43
C PHE A 67 -1.94 2.64 -8.55
N ARG A 68 -2.05 3.42 -9.63
CA ARG A 68 -1.40 4.72 -9.72
C ARG A 68 -2.28 5.74 -9.02
N ILE A 69 -1.77 6.41 -8.00
CA ILE A 69 -2.52 7.40 -7.22
C ILE A 69 -2.10 8.80 -7.64
N SER A 70 -3.05 9.50 -8.24
CA SER A 70 -2.94 10.87 -8.74
C SER A 70 -3.81 11.82 -7.90
N ARG A 71 -4.91 11.30 -7.34
CA ARG A 71 -5.89 12.08 -6.56
C ARG A 71 -6.30 11.36 -5.27
N VAL A 72 -6.82 12.11 -4.31
CA VAL A 72 -7.22 11.58 -3.00
C VAL A 72 -8.41 10.61 -3.12
N GLU A 73 -9.32 10.82 -4.07
CA GLU A 73 -10.49 9.95 -4.25
C GLU A 73 -10.10 8.52 -4.67
N GLU A 74 -8.98 8.38 -5.40
CA GLU A 74 -8.43 7.08 -5.79
C GLU A 74 -7.92 6.32 -4.57
N LEU A 75 -7.34 7.02 -3.60
CA LEU A 75 -6.89 6.45 -2.34
C LEU A 75 -8.05 5.85 -1.53
N THR A 76 -9.16 6.59 -1.42
CA THR A 76 -10.36 6.11 -0.71
C THR A 76 -10.86 4.80 -1.33
N ARG A 77 -10.87 4.69 -2.66
CA ARG A 77 -11.27 3.46 -3.36
C ARG A 77 -10.32 2.29 -3.06
N VAL A 78 -9.01 2.55 -3.02
CA VAL A 78 -8.02 1.53 -2.64
C VAL A 78 -8.25 1.07 -1.21
N PHE A 79 -8.47 1.98 -0.26
CA PHE A 79 -8.77 1.59 1.12
C PHE A 79 -10.06 0.78 1.26
N THR A 80 -11.12 1.14 0.53
CA THR A 80 -12.35 0.33 0.48
C THR A 80 -12.07 -1.08 -0.03
N LEU A 81 -11.26 -1.21 -1.09
CA LEU A 81 -10.86 -2.51 -1.62
C LEU A 81 -10.03 -3.31 -0.61
N LEU A 82 -9.03 -2.70 0.03
CA LEU A 82 -8.22 -3.37 1.05
C LEU A 82 -9.06 -3.82 2.26
N LYS A 83 -10.01 -3.00 2.72
CA LYS A 83 -10.96 -3.38 3.78
C LYS A 83 -11.86 -4.55 3.37
N SER A 84 -12.25 -4.63 2.10
CA SER A 84 -13.04 -5.78 1.62
C SER A 84 -12.25 -7.10 1.68
N LEU A 85 -10.91 -7.04 1.60
CA LEU A 85 -10.05 -8.23 1.71
C LEU A 85 -9.92 -8.73 3.15
N THR A 86 -9.98 -7.84 4.14
CA THR A 86 -9.87 -8.20 5.56
C THR A 86 -11.14 -8.83 6.14
N GLY A 87 -12.24 -8.84 5.39
CA GLY A 87 -13.59 -9.05 5.95
C GLY A 87 -14.00 -7.78 6.69
N GLY A 88 -15.04 -7.11 6.21
CA GLY A 88 -15.49 -5.81 6.76
C GLY A 88 -15.87 -5.86 8.23
#